data_AF-A0A3A4N5L8-F1
#
_entry.id   AF-A0A3A4N5L8-F1
#
_cell.length_a   1.000
_cell.length_b   1.000
_cell.length_c   1.000
_cell.angle_alpha   90.00
_cell.angle_beta   90.00
_cell.angle_gamma   90.00
#
_symmetry.space_group_name_H-M   'P 1'
#
loop_
_entity.id
_entity.type
_entity.pdbx_description
1 polymer ?
#
loop_
_entity_poly.entity_id
_entity_poly.type
_entity_poly.pdbx_seq_one_letter_code
_entity_poly.pdbx_strand_id
1 'polypeptide(L)'
;MEEAADLGNYLPLSFKSPKEEEYIKFLWDAFESNYTHGKFQFAFLAYHMLTMSFVYFNIWQIKKTRPEDFEKGLIGFARDEKALLEATSPFVFSTVNEKTILRFLKLIACDNGKIGTYAKLVTDRNDAAHPNGNIFFSTQDALDIKISEVLRAVDEIQTHSRCVIEHCYREFLLQSHDPEEREYPDAIDQIRELLIHGNYMSKKDIDICLGFNVETLAGNEGIENIRALHDALAANYKEDDANRTA
;
A
#
# COMPACT_ATOMS: atom_id res chain seq x y z
N MET A 1 6.69 9.08 17.79
CA MET A 1 6.29 9.92 16.63
C MET A 1 7.13 9.63 15.39
N GLU A 2 8.46 9.66 15.46
CA GLU A 2 9.35 9.39 14.31
C GLU A 2 9.09 8.02 13.66
N GLU A 3 9.02 6.95 14.46
CA GLU A 3 8.69 5.60 13.97
C GLU A 3 7.29 5.56 13.31
N ALA A 4 6.32 6.33 13.80
CA ALA A 4 4.98 6.35 13.22
C ALA A 4 4.97 6.90 11.79
N ALA A 5 5.87 7.84 11.46
CA ALA A 5 5.98 8.41 10.13
C ALA A 5 6.39 7.37 9.08
N ASP A 6 7.00 6.24 9.48
CA ASP A 6 7.39 5.17 8.56
C ASP A 6 6.22 4.59 7.78
N LEU A 7 4.99 4.64 8.32
CA LEU A 7 3.80 4.20 7.59
C LEU A 7 3.60 4.99 6.29
N GLY A 8 4.05 6.25 6.24
CA GLY A 8 4.02 7.07 5.04
C GLY A 8 4.77 6.45 3.85
N ASN A 9 5.84 5.69 4.11
CA ASN A 9 6.61 5.02 3.07
C ASN A 9 5.87 3.85 2.40
N TYR A 10 4.78 3.38 3.01
CA TYR A 10 3.92 2.32 2.50
C TYR A 10 2.63 2.86 1.86
N LEU A 11 2.34 4.15 2.01
CA LEU A 11 1.19 4.79 1.36
C LEU A 11 1.57 5.30 -0.04
N PRO A 12 0.59 5.50 -0.94
CA PRO A 12 0.87 5.94 -2.30
C PRO A 12 1.58 7.28 -2.35
N LEU A 13 2.55 7.44 -3.26
CA LEU A 13 3.20 8.72 -3.54
C LEU A 13 2.28 9.69 -4.30
N SER A 14 1.29 9.15 -5.01
CA SER A 14 0.32 9.92 -5.77
C SER A 14 -1.06 9.28 -5.70
N PHE A 15 -2.10 10.11 -5.68
CA PHE A 15 -3.49 9.70 -5.55
C PHE A 15 -4.28 10.11 -6.79
N LYS A 16 -5.25 9.29 -7.20
CA LYS A 16 -6.04 9.53 -8.43
C LYS A 16 -7.06 10.64 -8.29
N SER A 17 -7.41 11.02 -7.07
CA SER A 17 -8.25 12.18 -6.83
C SER A 17 -7.75 13.03 -5.67
N PRO A 18 -7.95 14.36 -5.73
CA PRO A 18 -7.63 15.25 -4.62
C PRO A 18 -8.31 14.85 -3.30
N LYS A 19 -9.52 14.27 -3.38
CA LYS A 19 -10.27 13.81 -2.21
C LYS A 19 -9.57 12.66 -1.48
N GLU A 20 -8.92 11.75 -2.21
CA GLU A 20 -8.15 10.65 -1.61
C GLU A 20 -6.93 11.21 -0.85
N GLU A 21 -6.21 12.15 -1.46
CA GLU A 21 -5.07 12.81 -0.83
C GLU A 21 -5.49 13.65 0.40
N GLU A 22 -6.56 14.43 0.28
CA GLU A 22 -7.15 15.19 1.40
C GLU A 22 -7.55 14.27 2.55
N TYR A 23 -8.12 13.11 2.25
CA TYR A 23 -8.49 12.12 3.27
C TYR A 23 -7.26 11.59 4.02
N ILE A 24 -6.20 11.19 3.30
CA ILE A 24 -4.96 10.72 3.94
C ILE A 24 -4.30 11.83 4.78
N LYS A 25 -4.25 13.07 4.27
CA LYS A 25 -3.74 14.23 5.03
C LYS A 25 -4.56 14.47 6.29
N PHE A 26 -5.89 14.45 6.18
CA PHE A 26 -6.79 14.60 7.31
C PHE A 26 -6.55 13.53 8.40
N LEU A 27 -6.28 12.28 8.00
CA LEU A 27 -5.97 11.21 8.95
C LEU A 27 -4.61 11.42 9.65
N TRP A 28 -3.59 11.88 8.93
CA TRP A 28 -2.30 12.26 9.52
C TRP A 28 -2.44 13.42 10.50
N ASP A 29 -3.12 14.50 10.11
CA ASP A 29 -3.39 15.64 10.98
C ASP A 29 -4.12 15.22 12.26
N ALA A 30 -5.12 14.33 12.13
CA ALA A 30 -5.85 13.77 13.26
C ALA A 30 -4.94 12.92 14.16
N PHE A 31 -4.06 12.10 13.59
CA PHE A 31 -3.07 11.33 14.36
C PHE A 31 -2.13 12.25 15.12
N GLU A 32 -1.44 13.17 14.43
CA GLU A 32 -0.42 14.04 14.99
C GLU A 32 -0.99 14.97 16.08
N SER A 33 -2.15 15.57 15.81
CA SER A 33 -2.81 16.45 16.78
C SER A 33 -3.20 15.68 18.03
N ASN A 34 -3.79 14.49 17.91
CA ASN A 34 -4.17 13.70 19.08
C ASN A 34 -2.94 13.17 19.83
N TYR A 35 -1.89 12.74 19.13
CA TYR A 35 -0.65 12.27 19.74
C TYR A 35 0.00 13.39 20.57
N THR A 36 0.17 14.57 19.97
CA THR A 36 0.81 15.74 20.59
C THR A 36 0.08 16.22 21.85
N HIS A 37 -1.26 16.12 21.85
CA HIS A 37 -2.08 16.55 22.99
C HIS A 37 -2.35 15.42 24.01
N GLY A 38 -1.64 14.30 23.94
CA GLY A 38 -1.79 13.18 24.88
C GLY A 38 -3.10 12.39 24.75
N LYS A 39 -3.83 12.57 23.66
CA LYS A 39 -5.08 11.86 23.33
C LYS A 39 -4.79 10.56 22.59
N PHE A 40 -3.93 9.72 23.17
CA PHE A 40 -3.34 8.56 22.49
C PHE A 40 -4.36 7.53 21.97
N GLN A 41 -5.47 7.32 22.68
CA GLN A 41 -6.55 6.45 22.18
C GLN A 41 -7.14 6.94 20.86
N PHE A 42 -7.34 8.26 20.71
CA PHE A 42 -7.85 8.83 19.45
C PHE A 42 -6.78 8.89 18.36
N ALA A 43 -5.51 9.09 18.75
CA ALA A 43 -4.39 8.96 17.83
C ALA A 43 -4.35 7.55 17.22
N PHE A 44 -4.53 6.50 18.04
CA PHE A 44 -4.59 5.13 17.54
C PHE A 44 -5.74 4.91 16.53
N LEU A 45 -6.92 5.51 16.75
CA LEU A 45 -8.02 5.39 15.79
C LEU A 45 -7.66 5.98 14.42
N ALA A 46 -7.02 7.16 14.40
CA ALA A 46 -6.55 7.79 13.17
C ALA A 46 -5.46 6.94 12.48
N TYR A 47 -4.50 6.45 13.26
CA TYR A 47 -3.41 5.59 12.77
C TYR A 47 -3.91 4.27 12.19
N HIS A 48 -4.93 3.66 12.80
CA HIS A 48 -5.57 2.46 12.26
C HIS A 48 -6.28 2.74 10.93
N MET A 49 -6.91 3.91 10.76
CA MET A 49 -7.52 4.28 9.48
C MET A 49 -6.48 4.46 8.36
N LEU A 50 -5.30 5.00 8.68
CA LEU A 50 -4.15 5.02 7.74
C LEU A 50 -3.70 3.59 7.39
N THR A 51 -3.62 2.72 8.39
CA THR A 51 -3.24 1.30 8.22
C THR A 51 -4.24 0.57 7.32
N MET A 52 -5.54 0.77 7.50
CA MET A 52 -6.55 0.18 6.63
C MET A 52 -6.50 0.76 5.20
N SER A 53 -6.13 2.03 5.05
CA SER A 53 -5.90 2.63 3.74
C SER A 53 -4.76 1.92 3.00
N PHE A 54 -3.64 1.66 3.68
CA PHE A 54 -2.55 0.82 3.14
C PHE A 54 -3.05 -0.56 2.68
N VAL A 55 -3.84 -1.26 3.52
CA VAL A 55 -4.42 -2.57 3.14
C VAL A 55 -5.29 -2.46 1.88
N TYR A 56 -6.08 -1.39 1.75
CA TYR A 56 -6.92 -1.19 0.57
C TYR A 56 -6.11 -0.92 -0.70
N PHE A 57 -5.04 -0.13 -0.64
CA PHE A 57 -4.14 0.07 -1.77
C PHE A 57 -3.45 -1.24 -2.18
N ASN A 58 -3.05 -2.05 -1.22
CA ASN A 58 -2.45 -3.36 -1.50
C ASN A 58 -3.42 -4.31 -2.21
N ILE A 59 -4.66 -4.39 -1.72
CA ILE A 59 -5.72 -5.19 -2.36
C ILE A 59 -6.05 -4.64 -3.75
N TRP A 60 -6.01 -3.32 -3.92
CA TRP A 60 -6.21 -2.68 -5.22
C TRP A 60 -5.13 -3.08 -6.22
N GLN A 61 -3.86 -3.11 -5.80
CA GLN A 61 -2.76 -3.60 -6.63
C GLN A 61 -2.97 -5.06 -7.03
N ILE A 62 -3.47 -5.92 -6.13
CA ILE A 62 -3.85 -7.30 -6.47
C ILE A 62 -4.96 -7.30 -7.54
N LYS A 63 -6.04 -6.53 -7.34
CA LYS A 63 -7.15 -6.41 -8.31
C LYS A 63 -6.67 -6.01 -9.70
N LYS A 64 -5.76 -5.03 -9.77
CA LYS A 64 -5.23 -4.51 -11.04
C LYS A 64 -4.27 -5.45 -11.72
N THR A 65 -3.41 -6.11 -10.95
CA THR A 65 -2.28 -6.89 -11.47
C THR A 65 -2.66 -8.34 -11.75
N ARG A 66 -3.57 -8.92 -10.95
CA ARG A 66 -4.00 -10.31 -11.06
C ARG A 66 -5.53 -10.40 -11.04
N PRO A 67 -6.22 -9.86 -12.06
CA PRO A 67 -7.68 -9.76 -12.07
C PRO A 67 -8.36 -11.13 -11.94
N GLU A 68 -7.86 -12.17 -12.61
CA GLU A 68 -8.44 -13.51 -12.52
C GLU A 68 -8.35 -14.12 -11.11
N ASP A 69 -7.24 -13.91 -10.41
CA ASP A 69 -7.07 -14.42 -9.05
C ASP A 69 -7.89 -13.60 -8.05
N PHE A 70 -8.01 -12.29 -8.28
CA PHE A 70 -8.90 -11.43 -7.53
C PHE A 70 -10.36 -11.88 -7.68
N GLU A 71 -10.82 -12.15 -8.91
CA GLU A 71 -12.16 -12.67 -9.20
C GLU A 71 -12.42 -14.01 -8.52
N LYS A 72 -11.47 -14.96 -8.58
CA LYS A 72 -11.57 -16.23 -7.82
C LYS A 72 -11.65 -15.97 -6.31
N GLY A 73 -10.94 -14.96 -5.81
CA GLY A 73 -10.99 -14.54 -4.40
C GLY A 73 -12.38 -14.07 -3.96
N LEU A 74 -13.18 -13.49 -4.87
CA LEU A 74 -14.52 -12.97 -4.59
C LEU A 74 -15.53 -14.04 -4.16
N ILE A 75 -15.26 -15.33 -4.39
CA ILE A 75 -16.07 -16.44 -3.85
C ILE A 75 -16.26 -16.31 -2.33
N GLY A 76 -15.26 -15.73 -1.62
CA GLY A 76 -15.33 -15.45 -0.18
C GLY A 76 -16.21 -14.26 0.23
N PHE A 77 -16.76 -13.52 -0.74
CA PHE A 77 -17.36 -12.18 -0.61
C PHE A 77 -18.69 -12.03 -1.37
N ALA A 78 -19.48 -13.10 -1.51
CA ALA A 78 -20.69 -13.14 -2.34
C ALA A 78 -21.70 -11.99 -2.14
N ARG A 79 -21.75 -11.36 -0.96
CA ARG A 79 -22.64 -10.21 -0.69
C ARG A 79 -22.15 -8.91 -1.33
N ASP A 80 -20.84 -8.76 -1.43
CA ASP A 80 -20.15 -7.53 -1.84
C ASP A 80 -19.48 -7.68 -3.22
N GLU A 81 -19.56 -8.88 -3.82
CA GLU A 81 -18.89 -9.26 -5.07
C GLU A 81 -19.03 -8.21 -6.16
N LYS A 82 -20.26 -7.79 -6.49
CA LYS A 82 -20.52 -6.78 -7.51
C LYS A 82 -19.82 -5.45 -7.21
N ALA A 83 -19.92 -4.96 -5.97
CA ALA A 83 -19.32 -3.69 -5.57
C ALA A 83 -17.79 -3.73 -5.63
N LEU A 84 -17.20 -4.86 -5.25
CA LEU A 84 -15.75 -5.07 -5.30
C LEU A 84 -15.22 -5.19 -6.72
N LEU A 85 -15.96 -5.85 -7.62
CA LEU A 85 -15.58 -6.07 -9.01
C LEU A 85 -15.64 -4.74 -9.80
N GLU A 86 -16.72 -3.97 -9.60
CA GLU A 86 -16.96 -2.66 -10.22
C GLU A 86 -16.21 -1.50 -9.54
N ALA A 87 -15.42 -1.77 -8.48
CA ALA A 87 -14.72 -0.73 -7.72
C ALA A 87 -13.79 0.11 -8.61
N THR A 88 -13.97 1.43 -8.53
CA THR A 88 -13.17 2.46 -9.23
C THR A 88 -12.16 3.17 -8.33
N SER A 89 -12.24 2.96 -7.01
CA SER A 89 -11.29 3.47 -6.01
C SER A 89 -11.02 2.39 -4.95
N PRO A 90 -9.80 2.33 -4.37
CA PRO A 90 -9.47 1.44 -3.24
C PRO A 90 -10.41 1.61 -2.05
N PHE A 91 -10.93 2.81 -1.82
CA PHE A 91 -11.81 3.09 -0.67
C PHE A 91 -13.19 2.43 -0.78
N VAL A 92 -13.61 1.93 -1.95
CA VAL A 92 -14.82 1.11 -2.07
C VAL A 92 -14.73 -0.15 -1.20
N PHE A 93 -13.52 -0.65 -0.93
CA PHE A 93 -13.33 -1.84 -0.08
C PHE A 93 -13.79 -1.65 1.37
N SER A 94 -14.02 -0.42 1.82
CA SER A 94 -14.58 -0.14 3.15
C SER A 94 -16.03 -0.57 3.32
N THR A 95 -16.73 -0.93 2.23
CA THR A 95 -18.09 -1.51 2.33
C THR A 95 -18.07 -2.91 2.95
N VAL A 96 -16.93 -3.60 2.85
CA VAL A 96 -16.71 -4.91 3.46
C VAL A 96 -16.18 -4.72 4.87
N ASN A 97 -16.61 -5.58 5.79
CA ASN A 97 -16.05 -5.60 7.14
C ASN A 97 -14.51 -5.76 7.11
N GLU A 98 -13.79 -4.95 7.89
CA GLU A 98 -12.32 -4.93 7.89
C GLU A 98 -11.66 -6.26 8.22
N LYS A 99 -12.26 -7.12 9.06
CA LYS A 99 -11.70 -8.46 9.29
C LYS A 99 -11.89 -9.36 8.07
N THR A 100 -13.00 -9.19 7.36
CA THR A 100 -13.35 -9.97 6.18
C THR A 100 -12.50 -9.58 4.98
N ILE A 101 -12.27 -8.29 4.75
CA ILE A 101 -11.48 -7.81 3.59
C ILE A 101 -10.02 -8.31 3.63
N LEU A 102 -9.45 -8.51 4.83
CA LEU A 102 -8.12 -9.10 5.00
C LEU A 102 -7.97 -10.52 4.41
N ARG A 103 -9.07 -11.21 4.11
CA ARG A 103 -9.02 -12.53 3.44
C ARG A 103 -8.43 -12.46 2.03
N PHE A 104 -8.45 -11.30 1.36
CA PHE A 104 -7.76 -11.11 0.08
C PHE A 104 -6.24 -11.29 0.19
N LEU A 105 -5.64 -11.08 1.37
CA LEU A 105 -4.21 -11.26 1.57
C LEU A 105 -3.76 -12.72 1.37
N LYS A 106 -4.70 -13.68 1.31
CA LYS A 106 -4.38 -15.05 0.87
C LYS A 106 -3.80 -15.10 -0.55
N LEU A 107 -4.18 -14.15 -1.41
CA LEU A 107 -3.69 -14.05 -2.79
C LEU A 107 -2.20 -13.68 -2.87
N ILE A 108 -1.63 -13.18 -1.77
CA ILE A 108 -0.19 -12.90 -1.62
C ILE A 108 0.47 -13.86 -0.60
N ALA A 109 -0.13 -15.03 -0.39
CA ALA A 109 0.37 -16.07 0.50
C ALA A 109 0.43 -15.71 2.00
N CYS A 110 -0.39 -14.77 2.46
CA CYS A 110 -0.66 -14.62 3.89
C CYS A 110 -1.58 -15.76 4.36
N ASP A 111 -1.05 -16.64 5.22
CA ASP A 111 -1.79 -17.75 5.80
C ASP A 111 -2.86 -17.26 6.82
N ASN A 112 -3.69 -18.20 7.31
CA ASN A 112 -4.75 -17.87 8.28
C ASN A 112 -4.19 -17.33 9.62
N GLY A 113 -2.97 -17.71 10.01
CA GLY A 113 -2.33 -17.23 11.23
C GLY A 113 -1.92 -15.76 11.10
N LYS A 114 -1.31 -15.39 9.98
CA LYS A 114 -1.00 -13.99 9.65
C LYS A 114 -2.27 -13.14 9.57
N ILE A 115 -3.28 -13.60 8.83
CA ILE A 115 -4.57 -12.92 8.73
C ILE A 115 -5.23 -12.75 10.10
N GLY A 116 -5.15 -13.77 10.97
CA GLY A 116 -5.63 -13.69 12.34
C GLY A 116 -4.90 -12.62 13.16
N THR A 117 -3.59 -12.50 12.99
CA THR A 117 -2.76 -11.46 13.62
C THR A 117 -3.19 -10.07 13.16
N TYR A 118 -3.40 -9.85 11.87
CA TYR A 118 -3.85 -8.57 11.35
C TYR A 118 -5.29 -8.24 11.78
N ALA A 119 -6.18 -9.24 11.82
CA ALA A 119 -7.54 -9.08 12.32
C ALA A 119 -7.58 -8.72 13.82
N LYS A 120 -6.52 -9.00 14.58
CA LYS A 120 -6.38 -8.53 15.95
C LYS A 120 -6.24 -7.00 16.00
N LEU A 121 -5.52 -6.37 15.08
CA LEU A 121 -5.41 -4.90 15.02
C LEU A 121 -6.79 -4.23 14.84
N VAL A 122 -7.64 -4.82 13.99
CA VAL A 122 -9.04 -4.39 13.83
C VAL A 122 -9.84 -4.57 15.13
N THR A 123 -9.58 -5.66 15.87
CA THR A 123 -10.21 -5.89 17.18
C THR A 123 -9.79 -4.83 18.18
N ASP A 124 -8.50 -4.59 18.31
CA ASP A 124 -7.93 -3.60 19.22
C ASP A 124 -8.49 -2.20 18.90
N ARG A 125 -8.60 -1.84 17.62
CA ARG A 125 -9.25 -0.59 17.20
C ARG A 125 -10.70 -0.54 17.66
N ASN A 126 -11.46 -1.59 17.38
CA ASN A 126 -12.86 -1.65 17.77
C ASN A 126 -12.98 -1.46 19.27
N ASP A 127 -12.22 -2.19 20.09
CA ASP A 127 -12.28 -2.08 21.55
C ASP A 127 -11.95 -0.66 22.03
N ALA A 128 -10.97 0.01 21.41
CA ALA A 128 -10.59 1.39 21.69
C ALA A 128 -11.64 2.44 21.25
N ALA A 129 -12.45 2.14 20.23
CA ALA A 129 -13.48 3.03 19.71
C ALA A 129 -14.83 2.90 20.45
N HIS A 130 -15.11 1.73 21.03
CA HIS A 130 -16.39 1.49 21.71
C HIS A 130 -16.48 2.26 23.03
N PRO A 131 -17.65 2.83 23.38
CA PRO A 131 -17.89 3.50 24.66
C PRO A 131 -18.09 2.47 25.79
N ASN A 132 -17.05 1.67 26.05
CA ASN A 132 -17.06 0.60 27.05
C ASN A 132 -16.50 1.04 28.41
N GLY A 133 -16.12 2.32 28.56
CA GLY A 133 -15.58 2.90 29.79
C GLY A 133 -14.07 2.69 30.00
N ASN A 134 -13.37 2.03 29.07
CA ASN A 134 -11.94 1.76 29.17
C ASN A 134 -11.11 2.72 28.31
N ILE A 135 -9.93 3.10 28.82
CA ILE A 135 -8.89 3.77 28.05
C ILE A 135 -7.71 2.80 27.93
N PHE A 136 -7.51 2.25 26.73
CA PHE A 136 -6.47 1.25 26.46
C PHE A 136 -5.11 1.88 26.20
N PHE A 137 -5.11 3.06 25.59
CA PHE A 137 -3.90 3.84 25.29
C PHE A 137 -3.92 5.11 26.13
N SER A 138 -3.53 4.98 27.39
CA SER A 138 -3.49 6.08 28.36
C SER A 138 -2.11 6.74 28.48
N THR A 139 -1.08 6.10 27.94
CA THR A 139 0.30 6.60 27.91
C THR A 139 0.87 6.58 26.50
N GLN A 140 1.89 7.39 26.26
CA GLN A 140 2.60 7.43 24.99
C GLN A 140 3.24 6.08 24.67
N ASP A 141 3.94 5.48 25.65
CA ASP A 141 4.60 4.18 25.50
C ASP A 141 3.63 3.07 25.06
N ALA A 142 2.40 3.06 25.59
CA ALA A 142 1.39 2.06 25.20
C ALA A 142 0.97 2.21 23.74
N LEU A 143 0.87 3.45 23.25
CA LEU A 143 0.59 3.72 21.84
C LEU A 143 1.80 3.41 20.95
N ASP A 144 3.00 3.81 21.36
CA ASP A 144 4.23 3.60 20.60
C ASP A 144 4.49 2.08 20.39
N ILE A 145 4.30 1.26 21.43
CA ILE A 145 4.35 -0.22 21.30
C ILE A 145 3.33 -0.72 20.25
N LYS A 146 2.12 -0.18 20.27
CA LYS A 146 1.07 -0.56 19.31
C LYS A 146 1.40 -0.12 17.89
N ILE A 147 2.02 1.05 17.72
CA ILE A 147 2.51 1.55 16.43
C ILE A 147 3.58 0.60 15.87
N SER A 148 4.56 0.18 16.69
CA SER A 148 5.57 -0.80 16.27
C SER A 148 4.94 -2.13 15.85
N GLU A 149 3.91 -2.61 16.55
CA GLU A 149 3.17 -3.82 16.16
C GLU A 149 2.47 -3.66 14.79
N VAL A 150 1.83 -2.51 14.57
CA VAL A 150 1.18 -2.18 13.29
C VAL A 150 2.21 -2.14 12.17
N LEU A 151 3.34 -1.47 12.36
CA LEU A 151 4.38 -1.34 11.33
C LEU A 151 5.01 -2.70 10.96
N ARG A 152 5.19 -3.60 11.94
CA ARG A 152 5.61 -4.98 11.65
C ARG A 152 4.60 -5.72 10.77
N ALA A 153 3.31 -5.55 11.03
CA ALA A 153 2.26 -6.15 10.19
C ALA A 153 2.25 -5.54 8.78
N VAL A 154 2.42 -4.23 8.67
CA VAL A 154 2.51 -3.51 7.38
C VAL A 154 3.73 -3.99 6.57
N ASP A 155 4.90 -4.10 7.19
CA ASP A 155 6.12 -4.62 6.56
C ASP A 155 5.99 -6.08 6.13
N GLU A 156 5.35 -6.92 6.95
CA GLU A 156 5.07 -8.32 6.62
C GLU A 156 4.12 -8.42 5.41
N ILE A 157 3.03 -7.64 5.38
CA ILE A 157 2.13 -7.56 4.22
C ILE A 157 2.89 -7.10 2.97
N GLN A 158 3.67 -6.02 3.08
CA GLN A 158 4.47 -5.48 1.98
C GLN A 158 5.45 -6.51 1.40
N THR A 159 6.12 -7.27 2.28
CA THR A 159 7.02 -8.35 1.88
C THR A 159 6.29 -9.43 1.09
N HIS A 160 5.10 -9.81 1.52
CA HIS A 160 4.24 -10.75 0.80
C HIS A 160 3.75 -10.20 -0.56
N SER A 161 3.52 -8.89 -0.65
CA SER A 161 3.06 -8.22 -1.87
C SER A 161 4.13 -8.09 -2.95
N ARG A 162 5.41 -8.35 -2.64
CA ARG A 162 6.52 -8.33 -3.61
C ARG A 162 6.18 -9.01 -4.94
N CYS A 163 5.59 -10.20 -4.88
CA CYS A 163 5.27 -10.96 -6.10
C CYS A 163 4.24 -10.28 -7.01
N VAL A 164 3.34 -9.48 -6.43
CA VAL A 164 2.34 -8.68 -7.16
C VAL A 164 3.02 -7.44 -7.72
N ILE A 165 3.82 -6.75 -6.92
CA ILE A 165 4.53 -5.52 -7.32
C ILE A 165 5.52 -5.82 -8.46
N GLU A 166 6.32 -6.87 -8.35
CA GLU A 166 7.26 -7.29 -9.41
C GLU A 166 6.53 -7.69 -10.69
N HIS A 167 5.35 -8.32 -10.60
CA HIS A 167 4.53 -8.62 -11.78
C HIS A 167 3.99 -7.32 -12.42
N CYS A 168 3.45 -6.40 -11.62
CA CYS A 168 2.98 -5.11 -12.11
C CYS A 168 4.10 -4.34 -12.82
N TYR A 169 5.29 -4.30 -12.21
CA TYR A 169 6.44 -3.62 -12.77
C TYR A 169 6.95 -4.28 -14.05
N ARG A 170 7.01 -5.62 -14.09
CA ARG A 170 7.37 -6.37 -15.30
C ARG A 170 6.44 -6.03 -16.46
N GLU A 171 5.12 -6.05 -16.23
CA GLU A 171 4.14 -5.74 -17.27
C GLU A 171 4.26 -4.27 -17.72
N PHE A 172 4.47 -3.34 -16.80
CA PHE A 172 4.74 -1.94 -17.15
C PHE A 172 5.95 -1.80 -18.08
N LEU A 173 7.07 -2.46 -17.75
CA LEU A 173 8.29 -2.43 -18.57
C LEU A 173 8.04 -2.99 -19.98
N LEU A 174 7.36 -4.13 -20.07
CA LEU A 174 7.07 -4.77 -21.35
C LEU A 174 6.08 -3.97 -22.20
N GLN A 175 5.11 -3.31 -21.58
CA GLN A 175 4.11 -2.52 -22.32
C GLN A 175 4.61 -1.12 -22.67
N SER A 176 5.55 -0.57 -21.90
CA SER A 176 6.02 0.81 -22.08
C SER A 176 7.37 0.90 -22.81
N HIS A 177 8.01 -0.21 -23.19
CA HIS A 177 9.38 -0.15 -23.71
C HIS A 177 9.53 0.71 -24.98
N ASP A 178 8.60 0.64 -25.93
CA ASP A 178 8.67 1.41 -27.18
C ASP A 178 8.24 2.88 -26.98
N PRO A 179 9.14 3.88 -27.14
CA PRO A 179 8.79 5.30 -26.99
C PRO A 179 7.67 5.79 -27.90
N GLU A 180 7.51 5.20 -29.08
CA GLU A 180 6.49 5.64 -30.06
C GLU A 180 5.08 5.14 -29.69
N GLU A 181 4.98 4.08 -28.88
CA GLU A 181 3.71 3.48 -28.43
C GLU A 181 3.31 3.91 -27.01
N ARG A 182 4.16 4.67 -26.29
CA ARG A 182 3.85 5.15 -24.94
C ARG A 182 2.73 6.18 -24.96
N GLU A 183 1.95 6.21 -23.88
CA GLU A 183 1.04 7.32 -23.59
C GLU A 183 1.80 8.63 -23.37
N TYR A 184 2.99 8.54 -22.74
CA TYR A 184 3.91 9.66 -22.54
C TYR A 184 5.27 9.31 -23.17
N PRO A 185 5.72 10.04 -24.22
CA PRO A 185 6.99 9.73 -24.89
C PRO A 185 8.20 9.81 -23.95
N ASP A 186 8.19 10.76 -23.00
CA ASP A 186 9.21 10.89 -21.98
C ASP A 186 9.13 9.76 -20.95
N ALA A 187 10.28 9.14 -20.65
CA ALA A 187 10.37 8.01 -19.76
C ALA A 187 9.95 8.33 -18.32
N ILE A 188 10.28 9.53 -17.82
CA ILE A 188 10.00 9.93 -16.44
C ILE A 188 8.51 10.23 -16.29
N ASP A 189 7.90 10.92 -17.26
CA ASP A 189 6.45 11.14 -17.29
C ASP A 189 5.69 9.81 -17.39
N GLN A 190 6.14 8.88 -18.25
CA GLN A 190 5.54 7.55 -18.37
C GLN A 190 5.60 6.77 -17.04
N ILE A 191 6.73 6.83 -16.33
CA ILE A 191 6.88 6.24 -14.99
C ILE A 191 5.96 6.91 -13.97
N ARG A 192 5.94 8.25 -13.93
CA ARG A 192 5.15 9.01 -12.96
C ARG A 192 3.66 8.72 -13.13
N GLU A 193 3.16 8.79 -14.37
CA GLU A 193 1.73 8.72 -14.66
C GLU A 193 1.22 7.28 -14.69
N LEU A 194 1.89 6.37 -15.41
CA LEU A 194 1.35 5.01 -15.58
C LEU A 194 1.81 4.04 -14.49
N LEU A 195 3.08 4.05 -14.11
CA LEU A 195 3.58 3.15 -13.07
C LEU A 195 3.13 3.64 -11.69
N ILE A 196 3.49 4.86 -11.31
CA ILE A 196 3.33 5.35 -9.94
C ILE A 196 1.88 5.77 -9.66
N HIS A 197 1.37 6.76 -10.39
CA HIS A 197 0.02 7.28 -10.20
C HIS A 197 -1.05 6.25 -10.58
N GLY A 198 -0.88 5.57 -11.72
CA GLY A 198 -1.81 4.55 -12.22
C GLY A 198 -2.02 3.36 -11.28
N ASN A 199 -1.00 2.97 -10.52
CA ASN A 199 -1.02 1.79 -9.65
C ASN A 199 -0.91 2.10 -8.15
N TYR A 200 -1.01 3.37 -7.75
CA TYR A 200 -0.88 3.81 -6.35
C TYR A 200 0.41 3.33 -5.69
N MET A 201 1.55 3.40 -6.41
CA MET A 201 2.82 2.92 -5.88
C MET A 201 3.30 3.78 -4.71
N SER A 202 3.70 3.11 -3.64
CA SER A 202 4.39 3.67 -2.49
C SER A 202 5.91 3.72 -2.71
N LYS A 203 6.63 4.37 -1.79
CA LYS A 203 8.10 4.34 -1.79
C LYS A 203 8.62 2.90 -1.66
N LYS A 204 8.01 2.10 -0.79
CA LYS A 204 8.38 0.69 -0.58
C LYS A 204 8.08 -0.19 -1.79
N ASP A 205 7.05 0.11 -2.57
CA ASP A 205 6.82 -0.55 -3.86
C ASP A 205 7.95 -0.24 -4.85
N ILE A 206 8.36 1.03 -4.92
CA ILE A 206 9.44 1.46 -5.80
C ILE A 206 10.76 0.80 -5.39
N ASP A 207 11.07 0.67 -4.11
CA ASP A 207 12.26 -0.05 -3.64
C ASP A 207 12.29 -1.51 -4.14
N ILE A 208 11.13 -2.16 -4.22
CA ILE A 208 10.99 -3.50 -4.81
C ILE A 208 11.25 -3.46 -6.33
N CYS A 209 10.68 -2.49 -7.04
CA CYS A 209 10.90 -2.30 -8.48
C CYS A 209 12.38 -2.03 -8.79
N LEU A 210 13.07 -1.23 -7.97
CA LEU A 210 14.52 -0.96 -8.11
C LEU A 210 15.37 -2.21 -7.89
N GLY A 211 14.88 -3.17 -7.11
CA GLY A 211 15.52 -4.47 -6.92
C GLY A 211 15.19 -5.51 -8.00
N PHE A 212 14.35 -5.18 -8.99
CA PHE A 212 13.94 -6.10 -10.04
C PHE A 212 15.10 -6.42 -11.00
N ASN A 213 15.32 -7.70 -11.26
CA ASN A 213 16.35 -8.12 -12.21
C ASN A 213 15.83 -8.02 -13.66
N VAL A 214 16.12 -6.89 -14.31
CA VAL A 214 15.74 -6.62 -15.71
C VAL A 214 16.31 -7.64 -16.69
N GLU A 215 17.44 -8.26 -16.38
CA GLU A 215 18.07 -9.26 -17.26
C GLU A 215 17.23 -10.53 -17.42
N THR A 216 16.25 -10.76 -16.54
CA THR A 216 15.23 -11.81 -16.75
C THR A 216 14.39 -11.58 -18.02
N LEU A 217 14.42 -10.37 -18.58
CA LEU A 217 13.73 -9.96 -19.80
C LEU A 217 14.67 -9.87 -21.02
N ALA A 218 15.93 -10.29 -20.94
CA ALA A 218 16.92 -10.10 -22.00
C ALA A 218 16.56 -10.70 -23.36
N GLY A 219 15.66 -11.69 -23.39
CA GLY A 219 15.16 -12.29 -24.63
C GLY A 219 14.04 -11.52 -25.33
N ASN A 220 13.54 -10.41 -24.77
CA ASN A 220 12.47 -9.63 -25.38
C ASN A 220 13.03 -8.66 -26.43
N GLU A 221 12.27 -8.48 -27.50
CA GLU A 221 12.49 -7.37 -28.42
C GLU A 221 12.39 -6.05 -27.64
N GLY A 222 13.27 -5.09 -27.95
CA GLY A 222 13.28 -3.80 -27.25
C GLY A 222 13.93 -3.80 -25.85
N ILE A 223 14.74 -4.80 -25.50
CA ILE A 223 15.45 -4.89 -24.20
C ILE A 223 16.24 -3.62 -23.85
N GLU A 224 16.89 -2.97 -24.82
CA GLU A 224 17.64 -1.73 -24.55
C GLU A 224 16.72 -0.62 -24.05
N ASN A 225 15.50 -0.53 -24.58
CA ASN A 225 14.51 0.45 -24.10
C ASN A 225 13.93 0.06 -22.74
N ILE A 226 13.77 -1.24 -22.47
CA ILE A 226 13.38 -1.75 -21.14
C ILE A 226 14.44 -1.34 -20.10
N ARG A 227 15.73 -1.56 -20.40
CA ARG A 227 16.86 -1.13 -19.55
C ARG A 227 16.83 0.37 -19.33
N ALA A 228 16.66 1.16 -20.40
CA ALA A 228 16.58 2.61 -20.30
C ALA A 228 15.42 3.08 -19.40
N LEU A 229 14.25 2.42 -19.43
CA LEU A 229 13.14 2.73 -18.50
C LEU A 229 13.48 2.39 -17.06
N HIS A 230 14.12 1.25 -16.82
CA HIS A 230 14.55 0.87 -15.48
C HIS A 230 15.62 1.82 -14.94
N ASP A 231 16.58 2.20 -15.77
CA ASP A 231 17.61 3.18 -15.42
C ASP A 231 17.01 4.56 -15.14
N ALA A 232 15.97 4.97 -15.88
CA ALA A 232 15.23 6.20 -15.62
C ALA A 232 14.51 6.14 -14.26
N LEU A 233 13.89 5.01 -13.89
CA LEU A 233 13.32 4.81 -12.55
C LEU A 233 14.41 4.95 -11.48
N ALA A 234 15.55 4.27 -11.66
CA ALA A 234 16.66 4.30 -10.72
C ALA A 234 17.25 5.70 -10.55
N ALA A 235 17.45 6.45 -11.64
CA ALA A 235 18.00 7.80 -11.59
C ALA A 235 17.11 8.80 -10.84
N ASN A 236 15.78 8.58 -10.82
CA ASN A 236 14.82 9.54 -10.24
C ASN A 236 14.30 9.15 -8.86
N TYR A 237 14.30 7.86 -8.50
CA TYR A 237 13.64 7.37 -7.28
C TYR A 237 14.53 6.53 -6.36
N LYS A 238 15.75 6.21 -6.79
CA LYS A 238 16.74 5.65 -5.88
C LYS A 238 17.15 6.75 -4.90
N GLU A 239 16.95 6.52 -3.61
CA GLU A 239 17.47 7.42 -2.60
C GLU A 239 19.00 7.38 -2.66
N ASP A 240 19.64 8.55 -2.68
CA ASP A 240 21.03 8.64 -2.30
C ASP A 240 21.12 8.29 -0.80
N ASP A 241 21.71 7.14 -0.48
CA ASP A 241 21.98 6.66 0.90
C ASP A 241 22.74 7.69 1.76
N ALA A 242 23.21 8.80 1.18
CA ALA A 242 23.87 9.91 1.85
C ALA A 242 23.00 10.66 2.87
N ASN A 243 21.66 10.59 2.79
CA ASN A 243 20.76 11.30 3.71
C ASN A 243 20.27 10.49 4.91
N ARG A 244 20.74 9.24 5.10
CA ARG A 244 20.39 8.40 6.27
C ARG A 244 21.39 8.51 7.43
N THR A 245 22.36 9.43 7.37
CA THR A 245 23.41 9.61 8.40
C THR A 245 23.57 11.04 8.90
N ALA A 246 22.56 11.90 8.75
CA ALA A 246 22.56 13.26 9.31
C ALA A 246 21.58 13.38 10.50
#